data_AF-A0A957N7F9-F1
#
_entry.id   AF-A0A957N7F9-F1
#
_cell.length_a   1.000
_cell.length_b   1.000
_cell.length_c   1.000
_cell.angle_alpha   90.00
_cell.angle_beta   90.00
_cell.angle_gamma   90.00
#
_symmetry.space_group_name_H-M   'P 1'
#
loop_
_entity.id
_entity.type
_entity.pdbx_description
1 polymer ?
#
loop_
_entity_poly.entity_id
_entity_poly.type
_entity_poly.pdbx_seq_one_letter_code
_entity_poly.pdbx_strand_id
1 'polypeptide(L)'
;MLGRTHEELLDSMSGRELAEWMAFYQVEPFGDVRGDLQAGIVASTLANVYRDRKKKPKPYKPEEFMPKFERPKRAPRWGDVQRHMMRWMR
;
A
#
# COMPACT_ATOMS: atom_id res chain seq x y z
N MET A 1 -5.04 -5.56 7.34
CA MET A 1 -4.05 -6.45 8.00
C MET A 1 -4.68 -6.94 9.29
N LEU A 2 -4.68 -8.25 9.52
CA LEU A 2 -5.69 -8.97 10.32
C LEU A 2 -5.69 -8.73 11.85
N GLY A 3 -4.91 -7.77 12.36
CA GLY A 3 -4.87 -7.43 13.80
C GLY A 3 -4.38 -8.55 14.73
N ARG A 4 -3.77 -9.60 14.16
CA ARG A 4 -3.27 -10.79 14.86
C ARG A 4 -1.81 -11.03 14.52
N THR A 5 -1.10 -11.76 15.37
CA THR A 5 0.27 -12.20 15.14
C THR A 5 0.34 -13.32 14.09
N HIS A 6 1.55 -13.57 13.58
CA HIS A 6 1.81 -14.64 12.61
C HIS A 6 1.50 -16.04 13.18
N GLU A 7 1.84 -16.30 14.45
CA GLU A 7 1.57 -17.58 15.10
C GLU A 7 0.07 -17.82 15.26
N GLU A 8 -0.69 -16.83 15.73
CA GLU A 8 -2.15 -16.92 15.84
C GLU A 8 -2.83 -17.12 14.48
N LEU A 9 -2.26 -16.54 13.42
CA LEU A 9 -2.74 -16.75 12.06
C LEU A 9 -2.51 -18.19 11.63
N LEU A 10 -1.29 -18.72 11.76
CA LEU A 10 -1.00 -20.09 11.35
C LEU A 10 -1.72 -21.16 12.18
N ASP A 11 -2.07 -20.85 13.43
CA ASP A 11 -2.89 -21.73 14.27
C ASP A 11 -4.36 -21.74 13.85
N SER A 12 -4.87 -20.61 13.33
CA SER A 12 -6.28 -20.45 12.97
C SER A 12 -6.61 -20.65 11.48
N MET A 13 -5.62 -20.62 10.57
CA MET A 13 -5.83 -20.84 9.14
C MET A 13 -4.68 -21.65 8.50
N SER A 14 -5.00 -22.37 7.43
CA SER A 14 -4.00 -23.13 6.69
C SER A 14 -3.06 -22.22 5.89
N GLY A 15 -1.83 -22.69 5.64
CA GLY A 15 -0.89 -21.97 4.76
C GLY A 15 -1.42 -21.75 3.33
N ARG A 16 -2.31 -22.63 2.85
CA ARG A 16 -3.00 -22.47 1.56
C ARG A 16 -3.95 -21.27 1.60
N GLU A 17 -4.77 -21.18 2.64
CA GLU A 17 -5.70 -20.07 2.81
C GLU A 17 -4.96 -18.73 2.95
N LEU A 18 -3.85 -18.72 3.69
CA LEU A 18 -2.96 -17.55 3.76
C LEU A 18 -2.40 -17.16 2.38
N ALA A 19 -2.01 -18.13 1.56
CA ALA A 19 -1.55 -17.88 0.20
C ALA A 19 -2.67 -17.36 -0.72
N GLU A 20 -3.90 -17.83 -0.56
CA GLU A 20 -5.08 -17.33 -1.26
C GLU A 20 -5.39 -15.87 -0.86
N TRP A 21 -5.30 -15.53 0.43
CA TRP A 21 -5.41 -14.14 0.91
C TRP A 21 -4.32 -13.23 0.33
N MET A 22 -3.08 -13.72 0.22
CA MET A 22 -2.00 -12.98 -0.43
C MET A 22 -2.26 -12.77 -1.93
N ALA A 23 -2.79 -13.78 -2.63
CA ALA A 23 -3.16 -13.66 -4.04
C ALA A 23 -4.32 -12.68 -4.22
N PHE A 24 -5.33 -12.73 -3.35
CA PHE A 24 -6.44 -11.78 -3.32
C PHE A 24 -5.94 -10.35 -3.12
N TYR A 25 -5.03 -10.12 -2.16
CA TYR A 25 -4.44 -8.80 -1.92
C TYR A 25 -3.69 -8.23 -3.14
N GLN A 26 -3.10 -9.08 -3.98
CA GLN A 26 -2.44 -8.62 -5.22
C GLN A 26 -3.45 -8.12 -6.26
N VAL A 27 -4.67 -8.63 -6.25
CA VAL A 27 -5.76 -8.23 -7.15
C VAL A 27 -6.51 -7.03 -6.57
N GLU A 28 -6.82 -7.08 -5.27
CA GLU A 28 -7.55 -6.06 -4.52
C GLU A 28 -6.80 -5.74 -3.22
N PRO A 29 -5.86 -4.78 -3.24
CA PRO A 29 -5.13 -4.40 -2.05
C PRO A 29 -6.06 -3.86 -0.95
N PHE A 30 -5.93 -4.42 0.25
CA PHE A 30 -6.60 -3.91 1.44
C PHE A 30 -5.97 -2.58 1.87
N GLY A 31 -6.74 -1.51 1.78
CA GLY A 31 -6.28 -0.15 2.03
C GLY A 31 -7.11 0.76 1.14
N ASP A 32 -8.20 1.29 1.69
CA ASP A 32 -9.14 2.03 0.87
C ASP A 32 -8.50 3.35 0.44
N VAL A 33 -8.29 3.51 -0.87
CA VAL A 33 -7.97 4.81 -1.48
C VAL A 33 -8.95 5.89 -0.99
N ARG A 34 -10.20 5.51 -0.72
CA ARG A 34 -11.21 6.41 -0.15
C ARG A 34 -10.93 6.76 1.32
N GLY A 35 -10.33 5.88 2.10
CA GLY A 35 -9.90 6.17 3.47
C GLY A 35 -8.80 7.24 3.49
N ASP A 36 -7.79 7.08 2.63
CA ASP A 36 -6.74 8.10 2.46
C ASP A 36 -7.29 9.41 1.90
N LEU A 37 -8.25 9.34 0.97
CA LEU A 37 -8.92 10.53 0.44
C LEU A 37 -9.71 11.27 1.53
N GLN A 38 -10.48 10.57 2.36
CA GLN A 38 -11.22 11.16 3.48
C GLN A 38 -10.26 11.85 4.45
N ALA A 39 -9.16 11.18 4.83
CA ALA A 39 -8.13 11.77 5.68
C ALA A 39 -7.50 13.01 5.01
N GLY A 40 -7.19 12.94 3.71
CA GLY A 40 -6.66 14.05 2.94
C GLY A 40 -7.63 15.24 2.85
N ILE A 41 -8.94 15.00 2.75
CA ILE A 41 -9.97 16.06 2.77
C ILE A 41 -9.94 16.79 4.12
N VAL A 42 -9.93 16.06 5.23
CA VAL A 42 -9.87 16.66 6.58
C VAL A 42 -8.58 17.45 6.77
N ALA A 43 -7.43 16.86 6.43
CA ALA A 43 -6.12 17.50 6.55
C ALA A 43 -6.04 18.78 5.67
N SER A 44 -6.49 18.71 4.42
CA SER A 44 -6.48 19.85 3.50
C SER A 44 -7.41 20.97 3.97
N THR A 45 -8.53 20.64 4.62
CA THR A 45 -9.43 21.63 5.23
C THR A 45 -8.69 22.41 6.31
N LEU A 46 -8.04 21.71 7.25
CA LEU A 46 -7.28 22.34 8.34
C LEU A 46 -6.11 23.19 7.79
N ALA A 47 -5.34 22.63 6.87
CA ALA A 47 -4.22 23.32 6.24
C ALA A 47 -4.66 24.60 5.51
N ASN A 48 -5.81 24.57 4.83
CA ASN A 48 -6.35 25.73 4.13
C ASN A 48 -6.89 26.82 5.05
N VAL A 49 -7.42 26.45 6.22
CA VAL A 49 -7.85 27.40 7.27
C VAL A 49 -6.64 28.18 7.80
N TYR A 50 -5.52 27.50 8.05
CA TYR A 50 -4.33 28.14 8.63
C TYR A 50 -3.31 28.67 7.60
N ARG A 51 -3.58 28.59 6.29
CA ARG A 51 -2.60 29.02 5.29
C ARG A 51 -2.44 30.54 5.22
N ASP A 52 -1.20 31.00 5.15
CA ASP A 52 -0.89 32.38 4.76
C ASP A 52 -1.12 32.54 3.25
N ARG A 53 -2.17 33.28 2.87
CA ARG A 53 -2.54 33.48 1.46
C ARG A 53 -1.51 34.30 0.66
N LYS A 54 -0.64 35.09 1.31
CA LYS A 54 0.41 35.84 0.64
C LYS A 54 1.58 34.93 0.27
N LYS A 55 1.98 34.04 1.19
CA LYS A 55 3.08 33.07 0.96
C LYS A 55 2.63 31.86 0.14
N LYS A 56 1.38 31.42 0.32
CA LYS A 56 0.77 30.27 -0.38
C LYS A 56 -0.62 30.68 -0.93
N PRO A 57 -0.68 31.32 -2.11
CA PRO A 57 -1.94 31.78 -2.70
C PRO A 57 -2.88 30.61 -3.05
N LYS A 58 -2.30 29.55 -3.61
CA LYS A 58 -3.03 28.34 -4.03
C LYS A 58 -3.41 27.49 -2.81
N PRO A 59 -4.69 27.09 -2.64
CA PRO A 59 -5.10 26.15 -1.61
C PRO A 59 -4.35 24.82 -1.73
N TYR A 60 -4.13 24.16 -0.61
CA TYR A 60 -3.71 22.76 -0.59
C TYR A 60 -4.85 21.87 -1.06
N LYS A 61 -4.54 20.88 -1.88
CA LYS A 61 -5.50 19.87 -2.33
C LYS A 61 -5.43 18.61 -1.46
N PRO A 62 -6.52 17.84 -1.32
CA PRO A 62 -6.51 16.58 -0.57
C PRO A 62 -5.41 15.61 -0.99
N GLU A 63 -5.10 15.53 -2.29
CA GLU A 63 -4.11 14.57 -2.83
C GLU A 63 -2.68 14.89 -2.38
N GLU A 64 -2.41 16.13 -1.92
CA GLU A 64 -1.11 16.51 -1.35
C GLU A 64 -0.88 15.88 0.04
N PHE A 65 -1.93 15.36 0.69
CA PHE A 65 -1.88 14.70 1.99
C PHE A 65 -2.08 13.18 1.91
N MET A 66 -2.22 12.62 0.70
CA MET A 66 -2.40 11.18 0.52
C MET A 66 -1.06 10.45 0.38
N PRO A 67 -0.93 9.21 0.88
CA PRO A 67 0.25 8.39 0.65
C PRO A 67 0.44 8.11 -0.85
N LYS A 68 1.68 8.24 -1.34
CA LYS A 68 2.05 7.85 -2.69
C LYS A 68 2.54 6.41 -2.68
N PHE A 69 1.63 5.45 -2.80
CA PHE A 69 2.03 4.05 -2.93
C PHE A 69 2.71 3.84 -4.29
N GLU A 70 3.96 3.38 -4.27
CA GLU A 70 4.57 2.83 -5.47
C GLU A 70 3.75 1.63 -5.93
N ARG A 71 3.46 1.54 -7.23
CA ARG A 71 2.88 0.31 -7.76
C ARG A 71 3.84 -0.84 -7.43
N PRO A 72 3.36 -1.96 -6.85
CA PRO A 72 4.23 -3.09 -6.60
C PRO A 72 4.96 -3.44 -7.88
N LYS A 73 6.30 -3.49 -7.82
CA LYS A 73 7.13 -3.93 -8.94
C LYS A 73 6.58 -5.26 -9.40
N ARG A 74 6.27 -5.39 -10.69
CA ARG A 74 5.79 -6.65 -11.28
C ARG A 74 6.64 -7.80 -10.73
N ALA A 75 5.99 -8.83 -10.22
CA ALA A 75 6.69 -10.02 -9.75
C ALA A 75 7.68 -10.48 -10.84
N PRO A 76 8.93 -10.84 -10.47
CA PRO A 76 9.91 -11.28 -11.45
C PRO A 76 9.33 -12.43 -12.27
N ARG A 77 9.53 -12.41 -13.58
CA ARG A 77 9.04 -13.48 -14.44
C ARG A 77 9.78 -14.75 -14.06
N TRP A 78 9.14 -15.91 -14.13
CA TRP A 78 9.78 -17.19 -13.76
C TRP A 78 11.15 -17.42 -14.43
N GLY A 79 11.31 -16.98 -15.68
CA GLY A 79 12.60 -17.03 -16.39
C GLY A 79 13.70 -16.12 -15.83
N ASP A 80 13.34 -15.04 -15.13
CA ASP A 80 14.29 -14.16 -14.42
C ASP A 80 14.81 -14.83 -13.14
N VAL A 81 13.92 -15.53 -12.42
CA VAL A 81 14.26 -16.29 -11.20
C VAL A 81 15.20 -17.44 -11.54
N GLN A 82 14.89 -18.23 -12.58
CA GLN A 82 15.74 -19.35 -13.02
C GLN A 82 17.15 -18.90 -13.44
N ARG A 83 17.28 -17.77 -14.16
CA ARG A 83 18.58 -17.21 -14.52
C ARG A 83 19.38 -16.77 -13.30
N HIS A 84 18.72 -16.18 -12.30
CA HIS A 84 19.38 -15.76 -11.07
C HIS A 84 19.87 -16.95 -10.25
N MET A 85 19.05 -18.01 -10.13
CA MET A 85 19.43 -19.25 -9.46
C MET A 85 20.59 -19.96 -10.17
N MET A 86 20.55 -20.08 -11.50
CA MET A 86 21.64 -20.68 -12.28
C MET A 86 22.96 -19.90 -12.20
N ARG A 87 22.91 -18.60 -11.92
CA ARG A 87 24.10 -17.76 -11.71
C ARG A 87 24.75 -18.00 -10.34
N TRP A 88 23.96 -18.35 -9.32
CA TRP A 88 24.42 -18.65 -7.97
C TRP A 88 24.97 -20.08 -7.80
N MET A 89 24.70 -20.95 -8.77
CA MET A 89 25.14 -22.36 -8.77
C MET A 89 26.43 -22.58 -9.59
N ARG A 90 27.10 -21.50 -10.01
CA ARG A 90 28.41 -21.53 -10.69
C ARG A 90 29.52 -21.05 -9.77
#